data_AF-A0A0X3UQA6-F1
#
_entry.id   AF-A0A0X3UQA6-F1
#
_cell.length_a   1.000
_cell.length_b   1.000
_cell.length_c   1.000
_cell.angle_alpha   90.00
_cell.angle_beta   90.00
_cell.angle_gamma   90.00
#
_symmetry.space_group_name_H-M   'P 1'
#
loop_
_entity.id
_entity.type
_entity.pdbx_description
1 polymer ?
#
loop_
_entity_poly.entity_id
_entity_poly.type
_entity_poly.pdbx_seq_one_letter_code
_entity_poly.pdbx_strand_id
1 'polypeptide(L)'
;MIRRPVLAAAAVVLAGAASVVTGAPPAHAAGYDYVCDDFDFLGGEAFLHGHGCQAYPVNHEPSGVLFRYRGDRHYSFECLTAHPLPEDATEVFGVGCDRL
;
A
#
# COMPACT_ATOMS: atom_id res chain seq x y z
N MET A 1 -51.58 32.64 29.78
CA MET A 1 -50.91 32.78 31.09
C MET A 1 -49.76 31.80 31.17
N ILE A 2 -48.64 32.28 31.69
CA ILE A 2 -47.32 31.64 31.80
C ILE A 2 -47.32 30.56 32.88
N ARG A 3 -46.58 29.45 32.65
CA ARG A 3 -45.61 28.84 33.59
C ARG A 3 -44.86 27.68 32.94
N ARG A 4 -43.59 27.94 32.58
CA ARG A 4 -42.54 26.93 32.48
C ARG A 4 -42.07 26.56 33.91
N PRO A 5 -41.58 25.34 34.11
CA PRO A 5 -40.29 25.16 34.78
C PRO A 5 -39.41 24.18 33.97
N VAL A 6 -38.25 24.62 33.48
CA VAL A 6 -36.89 24.41 34.03
C VAL A 6 -36.45 22.93 34.08
N LEU A 7 -35.47 22.65 33.20
CA LEU A 7 -34.45 21.59 33.16
C LEU A 7 -34.43 20.53 34.27
N ALA A 8 -34.42 19.27 33.86
CA ALA A 8 -33.78 18.18 34.59
C ALA A 8 -32.74 17.53 33.67
N ALA A 9 -31.47 17.90 33.87
CA ALA A 9 -30.33 17.13 33.39
C ALA A 9 -30.10 15.99 34.40
N ALA A 10 -30.11 14.75 33.92
CA ALA A 10 -29.60 13.60 34.66
C ALA A 10 -28.61 12.87 33.76
N ALA A 11 -27.35 12.96 34.14
CA ALA A 11 -26.22 12.37 33.46
C ALA A 11 -25.98 10.93 33.94
N VAL A 12 -25.27 10.18 33.09
CA VAL A 12 -24.45 8.99 33.35
C VAL A 12 -25.17 7.66 33.56
N VAL A 13 -25.00 6.74 32.60
CA VAL A 13 -24.34 5.45 32.86
C VAL A 13 -23.39 5.14 31.70
N LEU A 14 -22.08 5.25 31.96
CA LEU A 14 -21.05 4.51 31.23
C LEU A 14 -21.20 3.02 31.60
N ALA A 15 -21.17 2.12 30.62
CA ALA A 15 -20.35 0.90 30.63
C ALA A 15 -20.81 -0.06 29.53
N GLY A 16 -19.86 -0.51 28.72
CA GLY A 16 -20.09 -1.57 27.75
C GLY A 16 -19.35 -1.41 26.42
N ALA A 17 -18.18 -0.76 26.40
CA ALA A 17 -17.23 -1.05 25.33
C ALA A 17 -16.74 -2.49 25.55
N ALA A 18 -17.41 -3.44 24.90
CA ALA A 18 -16.87 -4.79 24.77
C ALA A 18 -15.54 -4.63 24.02
N SER A 19 -14.45 -4.71 24.76
CA SER A 19 -13.11 -4.85 24.20
C SER A 19 -13.06 -6.19 23.49
N VAL A 20 -13.56 -6.24 22.26
CA VAL A 20 -13.08 -7.23 21.32
C VAL A 20 -11.66 -6.78 21.03
N VAL A 21 -10.71 -7.33 21.77
CA VAL A 21 -9.32 -7.38 21.32
C VAL A 21 -9.35 -8.29 20.10
N THR A 22 -9.82 -7.77 18.96
CA THR A 22 -9.36 -8.26 17.68
C THR A 22 -7.89 -7.93 17.71
N GLY A 23 -7.06 -8.89 18.14
CA GLY A 23 -5.64 -8.83 17.87
C GLY A 23 -5.56 -8.62 16.37
N ALA A 24 -5.22 -7.39 15.95
CA ALA A 24 -4.87 -7.14 14.57
C ALA A 24 -3.84 -8.22 14.23
N PRO A 25 -3.98 -8.92 13.09
CA PRO A 25 -2.94 -9.84 12.67
C PRO A 25 -1.61 -9.07 12.75
N PRO A 26 -0.53 -9.69 13.27
CA PRO A 26 0.76 -9.02 13.37
C PRO A 26 1.01 -8.39 12.00
N ALA A 27 1.33 -7.10 11.98
CA ALA A 27 1.61 -6.38 10.75
C ALA A 27 2.81 -7.08 10.09
N HIS A 28 2.52 -8.06 9.23
CA HIS A 28 3.47 -8.51 8.23
C HIS A 28 3.74 -7.22 7.46
N ALA A 29 5.00 -6.79 7.38
CA ALA A 29 5.35 -5.62 6.57
C ALA A 29 4.70 -5.85 5.20
N ALA A 30 3.63 -5.11 4.91
CA ALA A 30 2.87 -5.33 3.71
C ALA A 30 3.85 -5.14 2.56
N GLY A 31 4.05 -6.20 1.78
CA GLY A 31 4.80 -6.07 0.55
C GLY A 31 4.05 -5.11 -0.36
N TYR A 32 4.78 -4.45 -1.25
CA TYR A 32 4.19 -3.67 -2.31
C TYR A 32 4.66 -4.21 -3.65
N ASP A 33 3.71 -4.40 -4.54
CA ASP A 33 3.97 -4.43 -5.96
C ASP A 33 3.83 -3.00 -6.52
N TYR A 34 4.36 -2.77 -7.72
CA TYR A 34 4.34 -1.44 -8.31
C TYR A 34 3.85 -1.48 -9.75
N VAL A 35 2.83 -0.67 -10.06
CA VAL A 35 2.42 -0.42 -11.44
C VAL A 35 3.05 0.87 -11.88
N CYS A 36 3.88 0.82 -12.92
CA CYS A 36 4.65 1.93 -13.44
C CYS A 36 4.23 2.26 -14.88
N ASP A 37 4.41 3.52 -15.26
CA ASP A 37 4.10 4.02 -16.60
C ASP A 37 5.18 3.62 -17.62
N ASP A 38 6.44 3.62 -17.18
CA ASP A 38 7.61 3.25 -17.98
C ASP A 38 8.71 2.56 -17.18
N PHE A 39 9.63 1.93 -17.91
CA PHE A 39 10.81 1.26 -17.37
C PHE A 39 12.06 1.60 -18.17
N ASP A 40 13.14 1.94 -17.45
CA ASP A 40 14.49 2.00 -17.99
C ASP A 40 15.33 0.80 -17.54
N PHE A 41 16.03 0.19 -18.48
CA PHE A 41 16.97 -0.91 -18.22
C PHE A 41 18.36 -0.34 -17.96
N LEU A 42 18.82 -0.40 -16.71
CA LEU A 42 20.04 0.29 -16.28
C LEU A 42 21.32 -0.56 -16.39
N GLY A 43 21.21 -1.78 -16.93
CA GLY A 43 22.36 -2.68 -17.09
C GLY A 43 22.01 -4.05 -17.66
N GLY A 44 20.94 -4.15 -18.45
CA GLY A 44 20.27 -5.40 -18.81
C GLY A 44 18.95 -5.58 -18.06
N GLU A 45 18.28 -6.72 -18.25
CA GLU A 45 16.95 -6.99 -17.67
C GLU A 45 16.97 -7.13 -16.13
N ALA A 46 18.14 -7.38 -15.55
CA ALA A 46 18.32 -7.57 -14.11
C ALA A 46 18.19 -6.29 -13.26
N PHE A 47 18.24 -5.09 -13.87
CA PHE A 47 18.13 -3.82 -13.16
C PHE A 47 17.13 -2.91 -13.87
N LEU A 48 16.04 -2.63 -13.17
CA LEU A 48 14.93 -1.85 -13.70
C LEU A 48 14.75 -0.57 -12.90
N HIS A 49 14.56 0.52 -13.60
CA HIS A 49 14.08 1.76 -13.00
C HIS A 49 12.67 2.03 -13.52
N GLY A 50 11.70 1.94 -12.62
CA GLY A 50 10.30 2.25 -12.89
C GLY A 50 9.99 3.71 -12.64
N HIS A 51 9.24 4.31 -13.56
CA HIS A 51 8.83 5.71 -13.52
C HIS A 51 7.31 5.82 -13.35
N GLY A 52 6.85 6.84 -12.62
CA GLY A 52 5.42 7.08 -12.42
C GLY A 52 4.70 5.94 -11.70
N CYS A 53 5.41 5.26 -10.81
CA CYS A 53 4.93 4.06 -10.14
C CYS A 53 3.88 4.36 -9.07
N GLN A 54 2.92 3.44 -8.95
CA GLN A 54 1.93 3.38 -7.88
C GLN A 54 2.11 2.08 -7.11
N ALA A 55 2.21 2.20 -5.78
CA ALA A 55 2.32 1.06 -4.89
C ALA A 55 0.97 0.37 -4.70
N TYR A 56 0.95 -0.95 -4.88
CA TYR A 56 -0.19 -1.82 -4.65
C TYR A 56 0.12 -2.70 -3.45
N PRO A 57 -0.62 -2.56 -2.33
CA PRO A 57 -0.39 -3.38 -1.15
C PRO A 57 -0.75 -4.82 -1.45
N VAL A 58 0.14 -5.73 -1.09
CA VAL A 58 -0.05 -7.16 -1.32
C VAL A 58 -0.03 -7.95 -0.02
N ASN A 59 -0.83 -9.03 0.00
CA ASN A 59 -0.92 -9.97 1.11
C ASN A 59 -0.03 -11.21 0.90
N HIS A 60 1.00 -11.10 0.04
CA HIS A 60 2.02 -12.13 -0.16
C HIS A 60 3.39 -11.61 0.27
N GLU A 61 4.36 -12.53 0.40
CA GLU A 61 5.75 -12.19 0.70
C GLU A 61 6.27 -11.22 -0.38
N PRO A 62 6.94 -10.11 -0.02
CA PRO A 62 7.30 -9.07 -0.98
C PRO A 62 8.24 -9.61 -2.07
N SER A 63 7.67 -9.91 -3.23
CA SER A 63 8.38 -10.30 -4.46
C SER A 63 8.68 -9.10 -5.36
N GLY A 64 8.30 -7.88 -4.94
CA GLY A 64 8.68 -6.63 -5.61
C GLY A 64 8.32 -6.60 -7.10
N VAL A 65 7.10 -7.02 -7.46
CA VAL A 65 6.73 -7.17 -8.86
C VAL A 65 6.48 -5.80 -9.48
N LEU A 66 7.11 -5.55 -10.63
CA LEU A 66 6.97 -4.34 -11.43
C LEU A 66 6.07 -4.63 -12.64
N PHE A 67 4.99 -3.87 -12.76
CA PHE A 67 4.00 -3.99 -13.83
C PHE A 67 3.99 -2.75 -14.72
N ARG A 68 3.80 -2.93 -16.03
CA ARG A 68 3.45 -1.85 -16.96
C ARG A 68 2.37 -2.30 -17.91
N TYR A 69 1.41 -1.41 -18.14
CA TYR A 69 0.36 -1.59 -19.13
C TYR A 69 0.55 -0.62 -20.29
N ARG A 70 0.51 -1.13 -21.53
CA ARG A 70 0.56 -0.33 -22.76
C ARG A 70 -0.53 -0.80 -23.73
N GLY A 71 -1.72 -0.20 -23.64
CA GLY A 71 -2.91 -0.69 -24.34
C GLY A 71 -3.24 -2.10 -23.86
N ASP A 72 -3.35 -3.06 -24.77
CA ASP A 72 -3.61 -4.47 -24.45
C ASP A 72 -2.35 -5.26 -24.04
N ARG A 73 -1.16 -4.65 -24.08
CA ARG A 73 0.10 -5.32 -23.72
C ARG A 73 0.40 -5.11 -22.24
N HIS A 74 0.70 -6.21 -21.56
CA HIS A 74 1.25 -6.21 -20.21
C HIS A 74 2.74 -6.56 -20.21
N TYR A 75 3.49 -5.93 -19.33
CA TYR A 75 4.87 -6.28 -19.02
C TYR A 75 4.95 -6.47 -17.52
N SER A 76 5.46 -7.63 -17.10
CA SER A 76 5.58 -8.01 -15.71
C SER A 76 7.00 -8.49 -15.45
N PHE A 77 7.60 -7.97 -14.40
CA PHE A 77 8.93 -8.35 -13.96
C PHE A 77 8.88 -8.68 -12.48
N GLU A 78 9.37 -9.86 -12.10
CA GLU A 78 9.58 -10.23 -10.71
C GLU A 78 11.00 -9.83 -10.34
N CYS A 79 11.18 -9.11 -9.23
CA CYS A 79 12.48 -8.64 -8.80
C CYS A 79 12.80 -9.19 -7.43
N LEU A 80 14.06 -9.57 -7.19
CA LEU A 80 14.50 -9.97 -5.84
C LEU A 80 14.18 -8.88 -4.80
N THR A 81 14.30 -7.61 -5.20
CA THR A 81 13.80 -6.48 -4.43
C THR A 81 13.30 -5.38 -5.37
N ALA A 82 12.19 -4.73 -5.03
CA ALA A 82 11.77 -3.46 -5.61
C ALA A 82 11.43 -2.48 -4.49
N HIS A 83 11.99 -1.28 -4.57
CA HIS A 83 11.79 -0.26 -3.55
C HIS A 83 11.74 1.14 -4.16
N PRO A 84 10.88 2.04 -3.62
CA PRO A 84 10.87 3.43 -4.02
C PRO A 84 12.21 4.10 -3.71
N LEU A 85 12.58 5.08 -4.51
CA LEU A 85 13.71 5.94 -4.19
C LEU A 85 13.39 6.77 -2.92
N PRO A 86 14.39 7.05 -2.07
CA PRO A 86 14.17 7.79 -0.83
C PRO A 86 13.58 9.20 -1.03
N GLU A 87 13.86 9.79 -2.19
CA GLU A 87 13.49 11.15 -2.57
C GLU A 87 12.20 11.24 -3.39
N ASP A 88 11.78 10.14 -4.03
CA ASP A 88 10.58 10.07 -4.85
C ASP A 88 9.95 8.68 -4.79
N ALA A 89 8.76 8.59 -4.19
CA ALA A 89 8.03 7.34 -4.06
C ALA A 89 7.38 6.85 -5.37
N THR A 90 7.39 7.68 -6.42
CA THR A 90 6.93 7.32 -7.77
C THR A 90 8.04 6.76 -8.65
N GLU A 91 9.29 6.84 -8.20
CA GLU A 91 10.44 6.24 -8.86
C GLU A 91 10.84 4.98 -8.09
N VAL A 92 10.87 3.82 -8.77
CA VAL A 92 11.09 2.53 -8.11
C VAL A 92 12.29 1.83 -8.72
N PHE A 93 13.23 1.43 -7.88
CA PHE A 93 14.41 0.68 -8.31
C PHE A 93 14.23 -0.81 -8.03
N GLY A 94 14.23 -1.60 -9.10
CA GLY A 94 14.19 -3.05 -9.11
C GLY A 94 15.57 -3.66 -9.29
N VAL A 95 15.90 -4.66 -8.47
CA VAL A 95 17.18 -5.38 -8.48
C VAL A 95 16.94 -6.87 -8.66
N GLY A 96 17.73 -7.49 -9.54
CA GLY A 96 17.61 -8.91 -9.87
C GLY A 96 16.26 -9.22 -10.48
N CYS A 97 15.87 -8.44 -11.49
CA CYS A 97 14.58 -8.56 -12.14
C CYS A 97 14.61 -9.58 -13.28
N ASP A 98 13.60 -10.43 -13.33
CA ASP A 98 13.36 -11.39 -14.38
C ASP A 98 11.97 -11.18 -14.98
N ARG A 99 11.87 -11.34 -16.30
CA ARG A 99 10.60 -11.20 -16.99
C ARG A 99 9.72 -12.43 -16.74
N LEU A 100 8.46 -12.18 -16.34
CA LEU A 100 7.43 -13.22 -16.20
C LEU A 100 6.71 -13.55 -17.53
#